data_AF-A0A0F9M1K2-F1
#
_entry.id   AF-A0A0F9M1K2-F1
#
_cell.length_a   1.000
_cell.length_b   1.000
_cell.length_c   1.000
_cell.angle_alpha   90.00
_cell.angle_beta   90.00
_cell.angle_gamma   90.00
#
_symmetry.space_group_name_H-M   'P 1'
#
loop_
_entity.id
_entity.type
_entity.pdbx_description
1 polymer ?
#
loop_
_entity_poly.entity_id
_entity_poly.type
_entity_poly.pdbx_seq_one_letter_code
_entity_poly.pdbx_strand_id
1 'polypeptide(L)'
;MPTQFWIEEILQNAQAAAAADGVESVVAGYDFVVVHVKAAASWDGTINFEADVAGWVVIQGEKVSDSTLVTTATGTTLDAVYRFDVTGLKRFRARVSGRAVGNVTVTARRQVA
;
A
#
# COMPACT_ATOMS: atom_id res chain seq x y z
N MET A 1 20.65 21.18 -8.65
CA MET A 1 20.16 19.80 -8.73
C MET A 1 18.81 19.76 -8.04
N PRO A 2 17.71 19.32 -8.67
CA PRO A 2 16.46 19.21 -7.94
C PRO A 2 16.62 18.05 -6.93
N THR A 3 16.60 18.37 -5.64
CA THR A 3 16.49 17.36 -4.60
C THR A 3 15.10 16.75 -4.71
N GLN A 4 15.01 15.59 -5.35
CA GLN A 4 13.77 14.85 -5.43
C GLN A 4 13.34 14.47 -4.01
N PHE A 5 12.33 15.16 -3.49
CA PHE A 5 11.86 15.02 -2.11
C PHE A 5 10.84 13.88 -2.06
N TRP A 6 11.33 12.66 -1.93
CA TRP A 6 10.47 11.50 -1.68
C TRP A 6 9.89 11.63 -0.27
N ILE A 7 8.57 11.63 -0.15
CA ILE A 7 7.91 11.54 1.17
C ILE A 7 7.60 10.08 1.43
N GLU A 8 8.24 9.52 2.46
CA GLU A 8 7.95 8.18 2.97
C GLU A 8 6.94 8.25 4.11
N GLU A 9 5.94 7.38 4.07
CA GLU A 9 4.87 7.31 5.05
C GLU A 9 4.55 5.86 5.41
N ILE A 10 4.32 5.59 6.69
CA ILE A 10 3.91 4.26 7.15
C ILE A 10 2.37 4.21 7.13
N LEU A 11 1.80 3.42 6.22
CA LEU A 11 0.35 3.24 6.07
C LEU A 11 -0.20 2.21 7.06
N GLN A 12 0.63 1.23 7.43
CA GLN A 12 0.34 0.24 8.46
C GLN A 12 1.60 -0.03 9.24
N ASN A 13 1.51 0.04 10.57
CA ASN A 13 2.54 -0.46 11.48
C ASN A 13 1.90 -1.48 12.42
N ALA A 14 2.66 -2.50 12.79
CA ALA A 14 2.26 -3.68 13.57
C ALA A 14 1.08 -3.47 14.56
N GLN A 15 0.18 -4.48 14.59
CA GLN A 15 -1.17 -4.49 15.18
C GLN A 15 -2.28 -3.77 14.38
N ALA A 16 -2.32 -3.93 13.05
CA ALA A 16 -3.61 -3.84 12.37
C ALA A 16 -4.58 -4.81 13.06
N ALA A 17 -5.66 -4.35 13.69
CA ALA A 17 -6.74 -5.23 14.14
C ALA A 17 -7.17 -6.18 13.00
N ALA A 18 -7.90 -7.26 13.29
CA ALA A 18 -8.30 -8.26 12.27
C ALA A 18 -8.85 -7.64 10.97
N ALA A 19 -9.46 -6.45 11.09
CA ALA A 19 -9.53 -5.46 10.03
C ALA A 19 -9.00 -4.10 10.52
N ALA A 20 -8.20 -3.41 9.70
CA ALA A 20 -7.74 -2.05 10.00
C ALA A 20 -7.54 -1.25 8.72
N ASP A 21 -8.11 -0.05 8.67
CA ASP A 21 -8.03 0.87 7.54
C ASP A 21 -6.62 1.48 7.37
N GLY A 22 -5.84 1.52 8.44
CA GLY A 22 -4.49 2.10 8.44
C GLY A 22 -4.50 3.62 8.41
N VAL A 23 -3.37 4.19 7.98
CA VAL A 23 -3.19 5.61 7.75
C VAL A 23 -3.44 5.93 6.28
N GLU A 24 -4.17 7.01 6.03
CA GLU A 24 -4.43 7.54 4.68
C GLU A 24 -3.28 8.43 4.21
N SER A 25 -2.75 8.14 3.03
CA SER A 25 -1.76 8.97 2.37
C SER A 25 -2.42 9.95 1.41
N VAL A 26 -2.04 11.24 1.49
CA VAL A 26 -2.50 12.26 0.53
C VAL A 26 -1.69 12.16 -0.76
N VAL A 27 -2.31 11.75 -1.85
CA VAL A 27 -1.64 11.50 -3.15
C VAL A 27 -1.97 12.55 -4.21
N ALA A 28 -2.77 13.56 -3.85
CA ALA A 28 -3.10 14.66 -4.75
C ALA A 28 -1.82 15.35 -5.27
N GLY A 29 -1.69 15.42 -6.60
CA GLY A 29 -0.55 16.07 -7.27
C GLY A 29 0.66 15.16 -7.50
N TYR A 30 0.55 13.86 -7.22
CA TYR A 30 1.55 12.86 -7.58
C TYR A 30 1.04 11.95 -8.68
N ASP A 31 1.96 11.33 -9.44
CA ASP A 31 1.62 10.40 -10.51
C ASP A 31 1.65 8.95 -10.02
N PHE A 32 2.62 8.63 -9.15
CA PHE A 32 2.82 7.28 -8.66
C PHE A 32 2.93 7.20 -7.15
N VAL A 33 2.43 6.08 -6.62
CA VAL A 33 2.75 5.58 -5.28
C VAL A 33 3.45 4.24 -5.40
N VAL A 34 4.59 4.13 -4.73
CA VAL A 34 5.31 2.87 -4.53
C VAL A 34 5.07 2.40 -3.11
N VAL A 35 4.59 1.17 -2.95
CA VAL A 35 4.27 0.57 -1.66
C VAL A 35 5.18 -0.62 -1.40
N HIS A 36 5.90 -0.61 -0.29
CA HIS A 36 6.60 -1.78 0.23
C HIS A 36 5.75 -2.44 1.32
N VAL A 37 5.48 -3.72 1.14
CA VAL A 37 4.78 -4.54 2.13
C VAL A 37 5.75 -5.56 2.68
N LYS A 38 5.93 -5.53 4.01
CA LYS A 38 6.75 -6.49 4.74
C LYS A 38 5.96 -7.13 5.87
N ALA A 39 5.72 -8.43 5.75
CA ALA A 39 5.04 -9.24 6.72
C ALA A 39 6.05 -10.06 7.56
N ALA A 40 5.73 -10.24 8.84
CA ALA A 40 6.41 -11.18 9.70
C ALA A 40 6.05 -12.63 9.30
N ALA A 41 6.87 -13.59 9.73
CA ALA A 41 6.57 -15.00 9.52
C ALA A 41 5.19 -15.37 10.10
N SER A 42 4.44 -16.18 9.35
CA SER A 42 3.10 -16.67 9.69
C SER A 42 2.01 -15.60 9.69
N TRP A 43 2.23 -14.46 9.02
CA TRP A 43 1.14 -13.52 8.76
C TRP A 43 0.11 -14.11 7.79
N ASP A 44 -1.18 -13.94 8.05
CA ASP A 44 -2.24 -14.61 7.28
C ASP A 44 -3.39 -13.67 6.90
N GLY A 45 -3.08 -12.39 6.67
CA GLY A 45 -4.05 -11.39 6.24
C GLY A 45 -4.11 -11.19 4.73
N THR A 46 -5.00 -10.28 4.35
CA THR A 46 -5.03 -9.66 3.03
C THR A 46 -4.82 -8.16 3.18
N ILE A 47 -3.96 -7.57 2.35
CA ILE A 47 -3.85 -6.12 2.20
C ILE A 47 -4.59 -5.71 0.94
N ASN A 48 -5.57 -4.82 1.09
CA ASN A 48 -6.33 -4.21 0.01
C ASN A 48 -5.77 -2.81 -0.23
N PHE A 49 -5.41 -2.51 -1.48
CA PHE A 49 -4.91 -1.19 -1.86
C PHE A 49 -6.07 -0.35 -2.38
N GLU A 50 -6.40 0.73 -1.69
CA GLU A 50 -7.61 1.49 -1.92
C GLU A 50 -7.32 2.96 -2.18
N ALA A 51 -8.13 3.59 -3.01
CA ALA A 51 -8.09 5.02 -3.26
C ALA A 51 -9.47 5.66 -3.06
N ASP A 52 -9.47 6.95 -2.71
CA ASP A 52 -10.70 7.73 -2.56
C ASP A 52 -11.02 8.51 -3.85
N VAL A 53 -12.12 8.12 -4.50
CA VAL A 53 -12.68 8.79 -5.69
C VAL A 53 -14.03 9.40 -5.36
N ALA A 54 -14.87 8.64 -4.66
CA ALA A 54 -16.16 9.05 -4.09
C ALA A 54 -16.52 8.13 -2.90
N GLY A 55 -15.49 7.68 -2.18
CA GLY A 55 -15.51 6.46 -1.37
C GLY A 55 -14.32 5.57 -1.71
N TRP A 56 -13.96 4.70 -0.76
CA TRP A 56 -12.82 3.80 -0.87
C TRP A 56 -13.09 2.68 -1.87
N VAL A 57 -12.30 2.66 -2.95
CA VAL A 57 -12.36 1.62 -3.98
C VAL A 57 -11.01 0.93 -4.09
N VAL A 58 -11.02 -0.39 -4.24
CA VAL A 58 -9.79 -1.15 -4.49
C VAL A 58 -9.27 -0.80 -5.89
N ILE A 59 -7.99 -0.46 -5.97
CA ILE A 59 -7.33 -0.13 -7.23
C ILE A 59 -6.30 -1.19 -7.62
N GLN A 60 -6.05 -1.29 -8.92
CA GLN A 60 -5.04 -2.17 -9.46
C GLN A 60 -3.66 -1.50 -9.37
N GLY A 61 -2.67 -2.27 -8.94
CA GLY A 61 -1.26 -1.93 -9.04
C GLY A 61 -0.47 -3.02 -9.75
N GLU A 62 0.83 -2.81 -9.80
CA GLU A 62 1.79 -3.71 -10.43
C GLU A 62 2.86 -4.10 -9.41
N LYS A 63 3.11 -5.40 -9.26
CA LYS A 63 4.23 -5.91 -8.46
C LYS A 63 5.54 -5.68 -9.23
N VAL A 64 6.46 -4.93 -8.63
CA VAL A 64 7.67 -4.44 -9.30
C VAL A 64 8.63 -5.56 -9.71
N SER A 65 8.63 -6.70 -8.99
CA SER A 65 9.56 -7.80 -9.26
C SER A 65 9.27 -8.58 -10.53
N ASP A 66 8.00 -8.63 -10.96
CA ASP A 66 7.54 -9.55 -12.01
C ASP A 66 6.44 -8.95 -12.92
N SER A 67 6.10 -7.67 -12.74
CA SER A 67 5.05 -6.96 -13.48
C SER A 67 3.65 -7.57 -13.36
N THR A 68 3.41 -8.41 -12.35
CA THR A 68 2.09 -8.98 -12.12
C THR A 68 1.13 -7.89 -11.64
N LEU A 69 -0.03 -7.81 -12.29
CA LEU A 69 -1.10 -6.92 -11.89
C LEU A 69 -1.84 -7.50 -10.69
N VAL A 70 -2.03 -6.69 -9.65
CA VAL A 70 -2.64 -7.11 -8.39
C VAL A 70 -3.59 -6.03 -7.85
N THR A 71 -4.62 -6.46 -7.13
CA THR A 71 -5.50 -5.58 -6.35
C THR A 71 -5.30 -5.77 -4.84
N THR A 72 -4.64 -6.88 -4.47
CA THR A 72 -4.39 -7.26 -3.07
C THR A 72 -3.02 -7.89 -2.93
N ALA A 73 -2.48 -7.85 -1.71
CA ALA A 73 -1.28 -8.59 -1.35
C ALA A 73 -1.57 -9.59 -0.22
N THR A 74 -1.12 -10.83 -0.41
CA THR A 74 -1.29 -11.96 0.52
C THR A 74 0.00 -12.77 0.60
N GLY A 75 0.21 -13.50 1.70
CA GLY A 75 1.30 -14.49 1.80
C GLY A 75 2.01 -14.47 3.14
N THR A 76 2.38 -15.66 3.64
CA THR A 76 2.89 -15.87 5.01
C THR A 76 4.26 -15.29 5.32
N THR A 77 4.98 -14.88 4.29
CA THR A 77 6.30 -14.23 4.34
C THR A 77 6.38 -13.19 3.24
N LEU A 78 5.37 -12.32 3.16
CA LEU A 78 5.28 -11.30 2.12
C LEU A 78 6.37 -10.25 2.31
N ASP A 79 7.27 -10.12 1.33
CA ASP A 79 8.21 -9.02 1.20
C ASP A 79 8.22 -8.60 -0.27
N ALA A 80 7.43 -7.58 -0.61
CA ALA A 80 7.18 -7.20 -2.00
C ALA A 80 6.92 -5.70 -2.16
N VAL A 81 7.33 -5.18 -3.33
CA VAL A 81 7.12 -3.79 -3.72
C VAL A 81 6.08 -3.73 -4.84
N TYR A 82 5.16 -2.79 -4.72
CA TYR A 82 4.06 -2.55 -5.64
C TYR A 82 4.08 -1.10 -6.11
N ARG A 83 3.66 -0.85 -7.35
CA ARG A 83 3.48 0.49 -7.92
C ARG A 83 2.02 0.70 -8.30
N PHE A 84 1.48 1.86 -7.97
CA PHE A 84 0.13 2.29 -8.31
C PHE A 84 0.18 3.61 -9.05
N ASP A 85 -0.62 3.74 -10.10
CA ASP A 85 -0.96 5.01 -10.71
C ASP A 85 -1.99 5.71 -9.80
N VAL A 86 -1.66 6.93 -9.40
CA VAL A 86 -2.52 7.75 -8.54
C VAL A 86 -2.87 9.10 -9.19
N THR A 87 -2.62 9.25 -10.48
CA THR A 87 -2.93 10.47 -11.21
C THR A 87 -4.43 10.78 -11.10
N GLY A 88 -4.75 11.98 -10.61
CA GLY A 88 -6.12 12.42 -10.39
C GLY A 88 -6.78 11.91 -9.11
N LEU A 89 -6.10 11.10 -8.29
CA LEU A 89 -6.59 10.63 -6.99
C LEU A 89 -6.21 11.59 -5.87
N LYS A 90 -7.03 11.62 -4.81
CA LYS A 90 -6.78 12.49 -3.64
C LYS A 90 -6.08 11.76 -2.50
N ARG A 91 -6.54 10.55 -2.20
CA ARG A 91 -6.05 9.74 -1.07
C ARG A 91 -5.86 8.29 -1.47
N PHE A 92 -4.91 7.65 -0.81
CA PHE A 92 -4.58 6.23 -0.95
C PHE A 92 -4.41 5.61 0.44
N ARG A 93 -4.84 4.37 0.62
CA ARG A 93 -4.60 3.62 1.86
C ARG A 93 -4.34 2.15 1.58
N ALA A 94 -3.70 1.48 2.54
CA ALA A 94 -3.53 0.04 2.53
C ALA A 94 -4.34 -0.55 3.70
N ARG A 95 -5.50 -1.14 3.41
CA ARG A 95 -6.40 -1.72 4.42
C ARG A 95 -6.10 -3.19 4.64
N VAL A 96 -5.91 -3.58 5.90
CA VAL A 96 -5.81 -4.99 6.29
C VAL A 96 -7.19 -5.59 6.50
N SER A 97 -7.42 -6.80 5.99
CA SER A 97 -8.63 -7.58 6.25
C SER A 97 -8.30 -9.06 6.43
N GLY A 98 -9.10 -9.77 7.24
CA GLY A 98 -9.01 -11.22 7.37
C GLY A 98 -7.75 -11.72 8.09
N ARG A 99 -7.02 -10.85 8.79
CA ARG A 99 -5.83 -11.22 9.55
C ARG A 99 -6.23 -11.98 10.81
N ALA A 100 -5.65 -13.14 11.05
CA ALA A 100 -5.75 -13.86 12.33
C ALA A 100 -4.44 -13.80 13.14
N VAL A 101 -3.27 -13.83 12.49
CA VAL A 101 -1.95 -13.92 13.13
C VAL A 101 -0.89 -13.07 12.41
N GLY A 102 0.26 -12.85 13.07
CA GLY A 102 1.45 -12.20 12.50
C GLY A 102 1.32 -10.69 12.33
N ASN A 103 2.41 -9.98 12.12
CA ASN A 103 2.42 -8.53 11.93
C ASN A 103 2.72 -8.17 10.49
N VAL A 104 2.26 -7.01 10.04
CA VAL A 104 2.61 -6.45 8.74
C VAL A 104 2.93 -4.97 8.87
N THR A 105 3.93 -4.55 8.11
CA THR A 105 4.30 -3.15 7.93
C THR A 105 4.10 -2.80 6.46
N VAL A 106 3.38 -1.71 6.21
CA VAL A 106 3.16 -1.17 4.87
C VAL A 106 3.70 0.25 4.83
N THR A 107 4.67 0.48 3.96
CA THR A 107 5.31 1.79 3.76
C THR A 107 5.05 2.26 2.34
N ALA A 108 4.67 3.52 2.17
CA ALA A 108 4.41 4.12 0.87
C ALA A 108 5.36 5.30 0.59
N ARG A 109 5.74 5.44 -0.68
CA ARG A 109 6.49 6.57 -1.21
C ARG A 109 5.75 7.16 -2.41
N ARG A 110 5.56 8.48 -2.42
CA ARG A 110 4.91 9.22 -3.51
C ARG A 110 5.96 9.87 -4.42
N GLN A 111 5.71 9.85 -5.73
CA GLN A 111 6.60 10.43 -6.74
C GLN A 111 5.81 11.18 -7.82
N VAL A 112 6.36 12.33 -8.25
CA VAL A 112 6.01 13.02 -9.49
C VAL A 112 6.95 12.51 -10.59
N ALA A 113 6.40 12.20 -11.77
CA ALA A 113 7.18 11.75 -12.92
C ALA A 113 8.05 12.86 -13.53
#